data_AF-A0A1F4YGH0-F1
#
_entry.id   AF-A0A1F4YGH0-F1
#
_cell.length_a   1.000
_cell.length_b   1.000
_cell.length_c   1.000
_cell.angle_alpha   90.00
_cell.angle_beta   90.00
_cell.angle_gamma   90.00
#
_symmetry.space_group_name_H-M   'P 1'
#
loop_
_entity.id
_entity.type
_entity.pdbx_description
1 polymer ?
#
loop_
_entity_poly.entity_id
_entity_poly.type
_entity_poly.pdbx_seq_one_letter_code
_entity_poly.pdbx_strand_id
1 'polypeptide(L)' 'MNNNLNKAIIQFLANEFKMNPENLTPDLSFSSDLGLSPQEIQELLQRLQDALNFILPEERTGINTISDLLGLTEEEPEVE' A
#
# COMPACT_ATOMS: atom_id res chain seq x y z
N MET A 1 14.93 -9.68 -1.61
CA MET A 1 14.90 -9.58 -0.12
C MET A 1 14.01 -8.37 0.20
N ASN A 2 12.72 -8.42 -0.15
CA ASN A 2 11.82 -7.24 -0.26
C ASN A 2 10.88 -7.07 0.95
N ASN A 3 11.23 -7.64 2.10
CA ASN A 3 10.39 -7.57 3.30
C ASN A 3 10.37 -6.19 3.98
N ASN A 4 11.30 -5.29 3.64
CA ASN A 4 11.38 -3.97 4.27
C ASN A 4 10.30 -3.01 3.76
N LEU A 5 9.97 -3.06 2.47
CA LEU A 5 8.96 -2.18 1.89
C LEU A 5 7.56 -2.54 2.39
N ASN A 6 7.23 -3.85 2.41
CA ASN A 6 5.98 -4.33 2.98
C ASN A 6 5.79 -3.90 4.44
N LYS A 7 6.83 -4.02 5.26
CA LYS A 7 6.79 -3.54 6.65
C LYS A 7 6.62 -2.02 6.74
N ALA A 8 7.29 -1.26 5.87
CA ALA A 8 7.19 0.19 5.87
C ALA A 8 5.78 0.65 5.46
N ILE A 9 5.14 -0.02 4.50
CA ILE A 9 3.75 0.23 4.11
C ILE A 9 2.82 -0.03 5.27
N ILE A 10 2.93 -1.21 5.90
CA ILE A 10 2.12 -1.58 7.07
C ILE A 10 2.32 -0.57 8.21
N GLN A 11 3.56 -0.14 8.47
CA GLN A 11 3.87 0.89 9.48
C GLN A 11 3.28 2.26 9.14
N PHE A 12 3.33 2.66 7.86
CA PHE A 12 2.76 3.92 7.40
C PHE A 12 1.25 3.93 7.60
N LEU A 13 0.57 2.88 7.13
CA LEU A 13 -0.86 2.69 7.31
C LEU A 13 -1.23 2.66 8.80
N ALA A 14 -0.49 1.91 9.62
CA ALA A 14 -0.71 1.85 11.06
C ALA A 14 -0.68 3.24 11.71
N ASN A 15 0.28 4.08 11.31
CA ASN A 15 0.41 5.43 11.81
C ASN A 15 -0.73 6.35 11.32
N GLU A 16 -1.08 6.27 10.04
CA GLU A 16 -2.15 7.08 9.43
C GLU A 16 -3.51 6.75 10.08
N PHE A 17 -3.82 5.46 10.26
CA PHE A 17 -5.07 5.00 10.88
C PHE A 17 -5.03 4.96 12.42
N LYS A 18 -3.90 5.30 13.04
CA LYS A 18 -3.64 5.13 14.48
C LYS A 18 -4.00 3.73 14.99
N MET A 19 -3.75 2.72 14.17
CA MET A 19 -3.96 1.31 14.49
C MET A 19 -2.64 0.58 14.60
N ASN A 20 -2.66 -0.60 15.23
CA ASN A 20 -1.45 -1.42 15.27
C ASN A 20 -1.20 -2.06 13.90
N PRO A 21 0.08 -2.11 13.45
CA PRO A 21 0.47 -2.79 12.21
C PRO A 21 0.08 -4.27 12.20
N GLU A 22 -0.01 -4.89 13.38
CA GLU A 22 -0.40 -6.29 13.57
C GLU A 22 -1.89 -6.53 13.29
N ASN A 23 -2.72 -5.49 13.41
CA ASN A 23 -4.13 -5.53 13.03
C ASN A 23 -4.34 -5.26 11.54
N LEU A 24 -3.33 -4.72 10.85
CA LEU A 24 -3.38 -4.49 9.42
C LEU A 24 -3.05 -5.78 8.68
N THR A 25 -4.06 -6.62 8.49
CA THR A 25 -3.90 -7.85 7.73
C THR A 25 -3.83 -7.55 6.23
N PRO A 26 -3.03 -8.30 5.45
CA PRO A 26 -2.94 -8.11 4.01
C PRO A 26 -4.28 -8.34 3.30
N ASP A 27 -5.23 -9.06 3.90
CA ASP A 27 -6.59 -9.26 3.36
C ASP A 27 -7.51 -8.02 3.52
N LEU A 28 -7.09 -7.01 4.29
CA LEU A 28 -7.89 -5.81 4.52
C LEU A 28 -8.14 -5.05 3.23
N SER A 29 -9.42 -4.76 2.99
CA SER A 29 -9.85 -3.88 1.92
C SER A 29 -9.84 -2.42 2.35
N PHE A 30 -9.10 -1.58 1.63
CA PHE A 30 -9.08 -0.13 1.84
C PHE A 30 -10.48 0.49 1.72
N SER A 31 -11.27 0.05 0.74
CA SER A 31 -12.61 0.56 0.50
C SER A 31 -13.66 -0.04 1.43
N SER A 32 -13.68 -1.37 1.57
CA SER A 32 -14.75 -2.07 2.30
C SER A 32 -14.51 -2.16 3.81
N ASP A 33 -13.27 -2.27 4.25
CA ASP A 33 -12.93 -2.47 5.66
C ASP A 33 -12.53 -1.16 6.34
N LEU A 34 -11.66 -0.39 5.69
CA LEU A 34 -11.25 0.93 6.15
C LEU A 34 -12.23 2.05 5.74
N GLY A 35 -13.19 1.75 4.85
CA GLY A 35 -14.21 2.73 4.41
C GLY A 35 -13.65 3.86 3.55
N LEU A 36 -12.48 3.68 2.95
CA LEU A 36 -11.81 4.73 2.17
C LEU A 36 -12.46 4.91 0.81
N SER A 37 -12.57 6.18 0.41
CA SER A 37 -12.98 6.52 -0.95
C SER A 37 -11.82 6.35 -1.93
N PRO A 38 -12.09 6.18 -3.24
CA PRO A 38 -11.03 6.06 -4.25
C PRO A 38 -10.04 7.23 -4.24
N GLN A 39 -10.52 8.44 -3.94
CA GLN A 39 -9.67 9.63 -3.75
C GLN A 39 -8.74 9.49 -2.54
N GLU A 40 -9.26 9.09 -1.37
CA GLU A 40 -8.45 8.89 -0.16
C GLU A 40 -7.38 7.82 -0.37
N ILE A 41 -7.72 6.75 -1.09
CA ILE A 41 -6.76 5.70 -1.46
C ILE A 41 -5.66 6.28 -2.35
N GLN A 42 -6.01 7.04 -3.39
CA GLN A 42 -5.03 7.69 -4.27
C GLN A 42 -4.11 8.65 -3.50
N GLU A 43 -4.64 9.47 -2.60
CA GLU A 43 -3.84 10.38 -1.77
C GLU A 43 -2.89 9.59 -0.86
N LEU A 44 -3.38 8.52 -0.25
CA LEU A 44 -2.56 7.66 0.61
C LEU A 44 -1.43 7.00 -0.18
N LEU A 45 -1.70 6.50 -1.39
CA LEU A 45 -0.70 5.93 -2.28
C LEU A 45 0.32 6.98 -2.74
N GLN A 46 -0.09 8.22 -3.01
CA GLN A 46 0.83 9.31 -3.35
C GLN A 46 1.78 9.63 -2.19
N ARG A 47 1.26 9.76 -0.97
CA ARG A 47 2.06 10.01 0.24
C ARG A 47 3.01 8.86 0.55
N LEU A 48 2.56 7.63 0.33
CA LEU A 48 3.35 6.42 0.49
C LEU A 48 4.51 6.37 -0.52
N GLN A 49 4.25 6.70 -1.79
CA GLN A 49 5.26 6.82 -2.84
C GLN A 49 6.32 7.87 -2.50
N ASP A 50 5.90 9.04 -2.01
CA ASP A 50 6.79 10.11 -1.57
C ASP A 50 7.62 9.70 -0.34
N ALA A 51 6.98 9.10 0.67
CA ALA A 51 7.62 8.71 1.92
C ALA A 51 8.64 7.56 1.75
N LEU A 52 8.36 6.61 0.87
CA LEU A 52 9.22 5.45 0.60
C LEU A 52 10.11 5.66 -0.63
N ASN A 53 9.97 6.81 -1.29
CA ASN A 53 10.66 7.19 -2.52
C ASN A 53 10.61 6.08 -3.59
N PHE A 54 9.41 5.55 -3.82
CA PHE A 54 9.14 4.51 -4.82
C PHE A 54 8.00 4.95 -5.72
N ILE A 55 7.91 4.35 -6.90
CA ILE A 55 6.88 4.66 -7.89
C ILE A 55 6.01 3.42 -8.08
N LEU A 56 4.71 3.59 -7.86
CA LEU A 56 3.71 2.59 -8.24
C LEU A 56 3.42 2.73 -9.73
N PRO A 57 3.33 1.62 -10.49
CA PRO A 57 2.94 1.69 -11.89
C PRO A 57 1.54 2.27 -12.01
N GLU A 58 1.39 3.39 -12.75
CA GLU A 58 0.11 4.09 -12.94
C GLU A 58 -0.94 3.21 -13.65
N GLU A 59 -0.49 2.19 -14.38
CA GLU A 59 -1.35 1.19 -15.05
C GLU A 59 -2.05 0.24 -14.07
N ARG A 60 -1.59 0.15 -12.82
CA ARG A 60 -2.20 -0.68 -11.76
C ARG A 60 -3.37 0.07 -11.13
N THR A 61 -4.41 0.30 -11.92
CA THR A 61 -5.70 0.77 -11.41
C THR A 61 -6.43 -0.40 -10.74
N GLY A 62 -6.65 -0.34 -9.43
CA GLY A 62 -7.40 -1.41 -8.73
C GLY A 62 -6.86 -1.87 -7.39
N ILE A 63 -6.00 -1.10 -6.73
CA ILE A 63 -5.59 -1.39 -5.35
C ILE A 63 -6.80 -1.32 -4.43
N ASN A 64 -7.38 -2.47 -4.15
CA ASN A 64 -8.53 -2.61 -3.26
C ASN A 64 -8.12 -3.11 -1.88
N THR A 65 -7.05 -3.90 -1.79
CA THR A 65 -6.57 -4.50 -0.54
C THR A 65 -5.11 -4.18 -0.27
N ILE A 66 -4.70 -4.35 0.99
CA ILE A 66 -3.28 -4.22 1.37
C ILE A 66 -2.44 -5.24 0.60
N SER A 67 -2.89 -6.50 0.43
CA SER A 67 -2.18 -7.52 -0.36
C SER A 67 -1.89 -7.05 -1.77
N ASP A 68 -2.86 -6.40 -2.42
CA ASP A 68 -2.71 -5.88 -3.76
C ASP A 68 -1.56 -4.88 -3.79
N LEU A 69 -1.60 -3.88 -2.90
CA LEU A 69 -0.52 -2.90 -2.72
C LEU A 69 0.85 -3.53 -2.46
N LEU A 70 0.91 -4.51 -1.55
CA LEU A 70 2.14 -5.20 -1.21
C LEU A 70 2.71 -5.99 -2.39
N GLY A 71 1.85 -6.67 -3.15
CA GLY A 71 2.24 -7.42 -4.36
C GLY A 71 2.86 -6.52 -5.43
N LEU A 72 2.38 -5.28 -5.56
CA LEU A 72 2.95 -4.30 -6.51
C LEU A 72 4.38 -3.89 -6.17
N THR A 73 4.76 -4.00 -4.90
CA THR A 73 6.11 -3.65 -4.47
C THR A 73 7.11 -4.79 -4.61
N GLU A 74 6.63 -6.00 -4.92
CA GLU A 74 7.47 -7.16 -5.17
C GLU A 74 7.80 -7.33 -6.65
N GLU A 75 7.01 -6.76 -7.56
CA GLU A 75 7.30 -6.75 -8.99
C GLU A 75 8.37 -5.67 -9.30
N GLU A 76 9.63 -6.06 -9.14
CA GLU A 76 10.75 -5.38 -9.81
C GLU A 76 10.45 -5.34 -11.32
N PRO A 77 10.64 -4.21 -12.01
CA PRO A 77 10.55 -4.20 -13.46
C PRO A 77 11.62 -5.16 -13.99
N GLU A 78 11.20 -6.30 -14.56
CA GLU A 78 12.07 -7.15 -15.36
C GLU A 78 12.61 -6.28 -16.50
N VAL A 79 13.87 -5.88 -16.37
CA VAL A 79 14.65 -5.21 -17.40
C VAL A 79 15.12 -6.28 -18.38
N GLU A 80 14.47 -6.37 -19.55
CA GLU A 80 15.03 -7.03 -20.75
C GLU A 80 15.90 -6.07 -21.57
#